data_AF-A0A085ZYM0-F1
#
_entry.id   AF-A0A085ZYM0-F1
#
_cell.length_a   1.000
_cell.length_b   1.000
_cell.length_c   1.000
_cell.angle_alpha   90.00
_cell.angle_beta   90.00
_cell.angle_gamma   90.00
#
_symmetry.space_group_name_H-M   'P 1'
#
loop_
_entity.id
_entity.type
_entity.pdbx_description
1 polymer ?
#
loop_
_entity_poly.entity_id
_entity_poly.type
_entity_poly.pdbx_seq_one_letter_code
_entity_poly.pdbx_strand_id
1 'polypeptide(L)'
;MLKIYYTFLTFILLFLLSCKKEVVKTDEYNDQLLGIPQAQIDSIRKAEDQKQILLTRVSYDIDSADTIDLMLPLNNYVKEYSFSSSNVNLTDPEKAEAGDETLIHQGISIKNDFSDGDSGELLFVGKSDNPDLFPVADIKKYNEPEKIISEDKNSLLYIDSFGRKKLYFRQYDPAGKTYYLYTAEIPKYNDEKLQYASLFSIYKKAKNILSFDKEIQAENLTWEKIKPGVSEAELRNYKLYYTSLEKELKYFLKNNDSVYIKKDNFDLYLYRDNTHSQSALDQTALIANSNFSGTFDGIPFENRLRSGYFMDKYSTDDEFTFVRRLSSNSILVSAKDDSGYVKDTTGYFIISSIKTPKGQFYLISGTNKEGNNMTALMNDYFSKHLKI
;
A
#
# COMPACT_ATOMS: atom_id res chain seq x y z
N MET A 1 28.48 -62.16 -12.82
CA MET A 1 27.82 -61.38 -11.74
C MET A 1 27.51 -59.92 -12.10
N LEU A 2 28.23 -59.25 -13.01
CA LEU A 2 28.00 -57.82 -13.33
C LEU A 2 26.66 -57.51 -14.03
N LYS A 3 26.09 -58.44 -14.81
CA LYS A 3 24.82 -58.24 -15.55
C LYS A 3 23.56 -58.23 -14.67
N ILE A 4 23.62 -58.81 -13.46
CA ILE A 4 22.46 -58.89 -12.55
C ILE A 4 22.28 -57.58 -11.77
N TYR A 5 23.38 -56.88 -11.48
CA TYR A 5 23.34 -55.60 -10.77
C TYR A 5 22.79 -54.46 -11.64
N TYR A 6 23.08 -54.48 -12.96
CA TYR A 6 22.56 -53.45 -13.88
C TYR A 6 21.05 -53.54 -14.05
N THR A 7 20.48 -54.74 -14.17
CA THR A 7 19.02 -54.93 -14.27
C THR A 7 18.30 -54.57 -12.97
N PHE A 8 18.88 -54.89 -11.81
CA PHE A 8 18.32 -54.52 -10.51
C PHE A 8 18.35 -52.99 -10.28
N LEU A 9 19.43 -52.32 -10.70
CA LEU A 9 19.56 -50.86 -10.61
C LEU A 9 18.55 -50.15 -11.53
N THR A 10 18.36 -50.64 -12.76
CA THR A 10 17.32 -50.08 -13.67
C THR A 10 15.91 -50.31 -13.15
N PHE A 11 15.64 -51.44 -12.47
CA PHE A 11 14.32 -51.71 -11.89
C PHE A 11 14.02 -50.80 -10.70
N ILE A 12 15.03 -50.54 -9.84
CA ILE A 12 14.90 -49.59 -8.72
C ILE A 12 14.73 -48.15 -9.23
N LEU A 13 15.46 -47.76 -10.28
CA LEU A 13 15.31 -46.42 -10.89
C LEU A 13 13.93 -46.24 -11.55
N LEU A 14 13.42 -47.27 -12.23
CA LEU A 14 12.06 -47.27 -12.81
C LEU A 14 10.97 -47.29 -11.73
N PHE A 15 11.20 -47.95 -10.59
CA PHE A 15 10.27 -47.93 -9.46
C PHE A 15 10.24 -46.57 -8.74
N LEU A 16 11.37 -45.87 -8.67
CA LEU A 16 11.45 -44.51 -8.12
C LEU A 16 10.82 -43.46 -9.05
N LEU A 17 10.92 -43.64 -10.37
CA LEU A 17 10.27 -42.78 -11.36
C LEU A 17 8.76 -43.04 -11.52
N SER A 18 8.29 -44.26 -11.22
CA SER A 18 6.87 -44.66 -11.38
C SER A 18 6.01 -44.40 -10.13
N CYS A 19 6.55 -43.77 -9.08
CA CYS A 19 5.85 -43.53 -7.82
C CYS A 19 5.49 -42.05 -7.61
N LYS A 20 5.00 -41.35 -8.64
CA LYS A 20 4.06 -40.23 -8.41
C LYS A 20 2.71 -40.86 -8.06
N LYS A 21 2.60 -41.36 -6.83
CA LYS A 21 1.31 -41.77 -6.28
C LYS A 21 0.45 -40.50 -6.24
N GLU A 22 -0.55 -40.39 -7.10
CA GLU A 22 -1.59 -39.37 -6.94
C GLU A 22 -2.19 -39.56 -5.56
N VAL A 23 -1.79 -38.68 -4.63
CA VAL A 23 -2.37 -38.64 -3.30
C VAL A 23 -3.82 -38.24 -3.50
N VAL A 24 -4.75 -39.14 -3.23
CA VAL A 24 -6.19 -38.85 -3.26
C VAL A 24 -6.45 -37.88 -2.10
N LYS A 25 -6.55 -36.59 -2.43
CA LYS A 25 -6.83 -35.50 -1.51
C LYS A 25 -8.29 -35.61 -1.05
N THR A 26 -8.51 -35.96 0.22
CA THR A 26 -9.85 -36.05 0.82
C THR A 26 -10.44 -34.65 1.06
N ASP A 27 -11.74 -34.57 1.31
CA ASP A 27 -12.40 -33.32 1.69
C ASP A 27 -11.77 -32.72 2.97
N GLU A 28 -11.38 -33.57 3.92
CA GLU A 28 -10.69 -33.15 5.14
C GLU A 28 -9.31 -32.53 4.87
N TYR A 29 -8.55 -33.07 3.91
CA TYR A 29 -7.29 -32.47 3.47
C TYR A 29 -7.53 -31.10 2.80
N ASN A 30 -8.57 -30.99 1.97
CA ASN A 30 -8.95 -29.73 1.34
C ASN A 30 -9.35 -28.69 2.40
N ASP A 31 -10.13 -29.07 3.41
CA ASP A 31 -10.57 -28.18 4.47
C ASP A 31 -9.38 -27.70 5.33
N GLN A 32 -8.42 -28.58 5.62
CA GLN A 32 -7.19 -28.20 6.32
C GLN A 32 -6.35 -27.21 5.52
N LEU A 33 -6.22 -27.44 4.20
CA LEU A 33 -5.44 -26.57 3.32
C LEU A 33 -6.10 -25.20 3.13
N LEU A 34 -7.43 -25.16 3.05
CA LEU A 34 -8.19 -23.92 2.96
C LEU A 34 -8.21 -23.15 4.29
N GLY A 35 -8.08 -23.84 5.42
CA GLY A 35 -8.13 -23.27 6.77
C GLY A 35 -9.53 -22.79 7.21
N ILE A 36 -10.44 -22.54 6.25
CA ILE A 36 -11.85 -22.21 6.48
C ILE A 36 -12.74 -22.85 5.39
N PRO A 37 -14.04 -23.07 5.67
CA PRO A 37 -14.96 -23.65 4.68
C PRO A 37 -15.13 -22.77 3.43
N GLN A 38 -15.31 -23.39 2.26
CA GLN A 38 -15.52 -22.70 0.98
C GLN A 38 -16.67 -21.68 1.02
N ALA A 39 -17.77 -22.00 1.70
CA ALA A 39 -18.90 -21.07 1.84
C ALA A 39 -18.51 -19.75 2.55
N GLN A 40 -17.54 -19.79 3.46
CA GLN A 40 -17.00 -18.59 4.10
C GLN A 40 -16.10 -17.81 3.13
N ILE A 41 -15.26 -18.50 2.35
CA ILE A 41 -14.44 -17.89 1.29
C ILE A 41 -15.32 -17.15 0.28
N ASP A 42 -16.40 -17.79 -0.18
CA ASP A 42 -17.34 -17.20 -1.13
C ASP A 42 -18.07 -15.98 -0.55
N SER A 43 -18.40 -16.03 0.74
CA SER A 43 -19.00 -14.89 1.46
C SER A 43 -18.04 -13.70 1.53
N ILE A 44 -16.77 -13.94 1.87
CA ILE A 44 -15.73 -12.90 1.94
C ILE A 44 -15.51 -12.30 0.55
N ARG A 45 -15.40 -13.14 -0.49
CA ARG A 45 -15.27 -12.68 -1.88
C ARG A 45 -16.40 -11.73 -2.26
N LYS A 46 -17.65 -12.11 -2.00
CA LYS A 46 -18.83 -11.26 -2.28
C LYS A 46 -18.78 -9.93 -1.53
N ALA A 47 -18.37 -9.95 -0.26
CA ALA A 47 -18.24 -8.74 0.54
C ALA A 47 -17.18 -7.79 -0.02
N GLU A 48 -16.00 -8.31 -0.40
CA GLU A 48 -14.93 -7.50 -1.01
C GLU A 48 -15.31 -7.00 -2.42
N ASP A 49 -16.01 -7.81 -3.22
CA ASP A 49 -16.46 -7.43 -4.56
C ASP A 49 -17.46 -6.26 -4.53
N GLN A 50 -18.26 -6.10 -3.47
CA GLN A 50 -19.23 -5.01 -3.32
C GLN A 50 -18.61 -3.66 -2.92
N LYS A 51 -17.38 -3.62 -2.40
CA LYS A 51 -16.76 -2.36 -1.93
C LYS A 51 -16.46 -1.39 -3.06
N GLN A 52 -16.97 -0.17 -3.01
CA GLN A 52 -16.56 0.83 -3.99
C GLN A 52 -15.18 1.40 -3.59
N ILE A 53 -14.19 1.21 -4.45
CA ILE A 53 -12.83 1.71 -4.22
C ILE A 53 -12.66 3.04 -4.95
N LEU A 54 -12.10 4.03 -4.26
CA LEU A 54 -11.73 5.31 -4.84
C LEU A 54 -10.30 5.21 -5.36
N LEU A 55 -10.11 5.51 -6.64
CA LEU A 55 -8.84 5.35 -7.35
C LEU A 55 -8.18 6.70 -7.61
N THR A 56 -6.87 6.74 -7.43
CA THR A 56 -6.02 7.87 -7.79
C THR A 56 -5.08 7.46 -8.92
N ARG A 57 -4.82 8.39 -9.84
CA ARG A 57 -3.78 8.23 -10.86
C ARG A 57 -2.41 8.36 -10.23
N VAL A 58 -1.51 7.48 -10.62
CA VAL A 58 -0.10 7.49 -10.24
C VAL A 58 0.71 7.31 -11.52
N SER A 59 1.52 8.31 -11.87
CA SER A 59 2.44 8.24 -13.00
C SER A 59 3.79 7.67 -12.54
N TYR A 60 4.33 6.71 -13.28
CA TYR A 60 5.59 6.05 -12.99
C TYR A 60 6.44 5.96 -14.26
N ASP A 61 7.66 6.47 -14.18
CA ASP A 61 8.61 6.43 -15.29
C ASP A 61 9.20 5.02 -15.40
N ILE A 62 8.88 4.34 -16.51
CA ILE A 62 9.45 3.02 -16.80
C ILE A 62 10.92 3.17 -17.19
N ASP A 63 11.20 4.15 -18.05
CA ASP A 63 12.54 4.52 -18.47
C ASP A 63 12.60 6.04 -18.73
N SER A 64 13.71 6.51 -19.33
CA SER A 64 13.90 7.93 -19.60
C SER A 64 12.90 8.55 -20.61
N ALA A 65 12.13 7.72 -21.32
CA ALA A 65 11.25 8.13 -22.41
C ALA A 65 9.79 7.66 -22.22
N ASP A 66 9.57 6.57 -21.49
CA ASP A 66 8.27 5.95 -21.28
C ASP A 66 7.78 6.16 -19.84
N THR A 67 6.58 6.72 -19.68
CA THR A 67 5.84 6.81 -18.42
C THR A 67 4.55 6.01 -18.54
N ILE A 68 4.18 5.29 -17.49
CA ILE A 68 2.86 4.68 -17.36
C ILE A 68 2.04 5.38 -16.30
N ASP A 69 0.74 5.43 -16.54
CA ASP A 69 -0.22 5.83 -15.54
C ASP A 69 -0.90 4.60 -14.97
N LEU A 70 -1.06 4.55 -13.66
CA LEU A 70 -1.71 3.47 -12.94
C LEU A 70 -2.82 4.04 -12.06
N MET A 71 -3.93 3.31 -11.94
CA MET A 71 -5.07 3.66 -11.10
C MET A 71 -5.03 2.81 -9.82
N LEU A 72 -4.58 3.40 -8.73
CA LEU A 72 -4.39 2.71 -7.46
C LEU A 72 -5.40 3.18 -6.41
N PRO A 73 -5.77 2.33 -5.43
CA PRO A 73 -6.49 2.80 -4.25
C PRO A 73 -5.74 3.96 -3.58
N LEU A 74 -6.49 4.90 -2.97
CA LEU A 74 -5.97 6.16 -2.41
C LEU A 74 -4.83 6.01 -1.38
N ASN A 75 -4.73 4.86 -0.72
CA ASN A 75 -3.70 4.53 0.27
C ASN A 75 -2.49 3.79 -0.31
N ASN A 76 -2.49 3.53 -1.62
CA ASN A 76 -1.39 2.85 -2.29
C ASN A 76 -0.53 3.83 -3.08
N TYR A 77 0.75 3.49 -3.17
CA TYR A 77 1.72 4.18 -4.02
C TYR A 77 2.69 3.17 -4.62
N VAL A 78 3.34 3.59 -5.71
CA VAL A 78 4.39 2.81 -6.37
C VAL A 78 5.75 3.17 -5.78
N LYS A 79 6.61 2.16 -5.65
CA LYS A 79 8.03 2.35 -5.34
C LYS A 79 8.84 1.39 -6.20
N GLU A 80 9.94 1.89 -6.75
CA GLU A 80 10.89 1.07 -7.51
C GLU A 80 11.32 -0.14 -6.68
N TYR A 81 11.28 -1.32 -7.27
CA TYR A 81 11.65 -2.56 -6.59
C TYR A 81 13.06 -2.97 -6.99
N SER A 82 13.99 -2.99 -6.03
CA SER A 82 15.32 -3.56 -6.23
C SER A 82 15.23 -5.08 -6.24
N PHE A 83 15.58 -5.71 -7.36
CA PHE A 83 15.42 -7.14 -7.58
C PHE A 83 16.11 -8.01 -6.51
N SER A 84 15.30 -8.74 -5.76
CA SER A 84 15.68 -10.02 -5.16
C SER A 84 14.50 -10.98 -5.28
N SER A 85 14.33 -11.57 -6.48
CA SER A 85 13.31 -12.58 -6.86
C SER A 85 11.83 -12.17 -6.78
N SER A 86 11.07 -12.44 -7.86
CA SER A 86 9.61 -12.41 -7.82
C SER A 86 9.07 -13.62 -7.04
N ASN A 87 8.00 -13.44 -6.27
CA ASN A 87 7.38 -14.55 -5.50
C ASN A 87 6.62 -15.56 -6.38
N VAL A 88 6.44 -15.24 -7.67
CA VAL A 88 5.79 -16.07 -8.69
C VAL A 88 6.75 -16.19 -9.88
N ASN A 89 6.97 -17.41 -10.34
CA ASN A 89 7.75 -17.67 -11.54
C ASN A 89 6.88 -17.34 -12.77
N LEU A 90 7.29 -16.32 -13.52
CA LEU A 90 6.57 -15.85 -14.72
C LEU A 90 6.86 -16.71 -15.96
N THR A 91 8.02 -17.36 -16.01
CA THR A 91 8.46 -18.23 -17.11
C THR A 91 9.20 -19.46 -16.61
N ASP A 92 9.37 -20.43 -17.51
CA ASP A 92 10.18 -21.62 -17.31
C ASP A 92 11.66 -21.23 -17.07
N PRO A 93 12.24 -21.47 -15.88
CA PRO A 93 13.62 -21.12 -15.59
C PRO A 93 14.64 -21.99 -16.36
N GLU A 94 14.23 -23.16 -16.86
CA GLU A 94 15.09 -24.06 -17.64
C GLU A 94 15.00 -23.80 -19.16
N LYS A 95 13.98 -23.06 -19.59
CA LYS A 95 13.80 -22.57 -20.98
C LYS A 95 13.81 -21.05 -21.07
N ALA A 96 14.52 -20.37 -20.17
CA ALA A 96 14.94 -19.00 -20.45
C ALA A 96 15.85 -19.06 -21.68
N GLU A 97 15.24 -19.06 -22.87
CA GLU A 97 15.96 -18.90 -24.12
C GLU A 97 16.83 -17.66 -23.96
N ALA A 98 18.09 -17.73 -24.40
CA ALA A 98 18.92 -16.56 -24.57
C ALA A 98 18.20 -15.65 -25.59
N GLY A 99 17.33 -14.78 -25.09
CA GLY A 99 16.32 -14.08 -25.87
C GLY A 99 16.08 -12.71 -25.28
N ASP A 100 16.73 -11.73 -25.92
CA ASP A 100 16.54 -10.28 -25.83
C ASP A 100 16.47 -9.69 -24.40
N GLU A 101 17.55 -9.05 -23.95
CA GLU A 101 17.61 -8.29 -22.68
C GLU A 101 16.51 -7.21 -22.57
N THR A 102 15.84 -6.89 -23.68
CA THR A 102 14.69 -5.98 -23.77
C THR A 102 13.36 -6.56 -23.23
N LEU A 103 13.28 -7.88 -22.97
CA LEU A 103 12.07 -8.54 -22.48
C LEU A 103 11.94 -8.52 -20.94
N ILE A 104 12.97 -8.09 -20.20
CA ILE A 104 13.00 -8.17 -18.74
C ILE A 104 12.41 -6.91 -18.10
N HIS A 105 11.34 -7.16 -17.35
CA HIS A 105 10.44 -6.22 -16.70
C HIS A 105 11.10 -5.35 -15.63
N GLN A 106 10.82 -4.05 -15.64
CA GLN A 106 10.96 -3.25 -14.43
C GLN A 106 9.89 -3.69 -13.43
N GLY A 107 10.34 -4.19 -12.27
CA GLY A 107 9.46 -4.54 -11.16
C GLY A 107 9.09 -3.28 -10.38
N ILE A 108 7.80 -3.02 -10.24
CA ILE A 108 7.27 -1.93 -9.43
C ILE A 108 6.61 -2.54 -8.21
N SER A 109 7.07 -2.17 -7.01
CA SER A 109 6.37 -2.54 -5.79
C SER A 109 5.18 -1.63 -5.56
N ILE A 110 4.03 -2.20 -5.19
CA ILE A 110 2.89 -1.41 -4.74
C ILE A 110 2.80 -1.47 -3.23
N LYS A 111 3.01 -0.33 -2.59
CA LYS A 111 3.06 -0.22 -1.13
C LYS A 111 1.80 0.43 -0.57
N ASN A 112 1.59 0.21 0.71
CA ASN A 112 0.66 0.94 1.57
C ASN A 112 1.36 1.08 2.92
N ASP A 113 1.40 2.30 3.45
CA ASP A 113 2.09 2.60 4.70
C ASP A 113 1.51 1.88 5.94
N PHE A 114 0.30 1.32 5.83
CA PHE A 114 -0.40 0.56 6.89
C PHE A 114 -0.49 -0.95 6.60
N SER A 115 0.25 -1.50 5.64
CA SER A 115 0.29 -2.95 5.43
C SER A 115 1.15 -3.65 6.50
N ASP A 116 0.71 -4.83 6.98
CA ASP A 116 1.48 -5.66 7.93
C ASP A 116 2.61 -6.44 7.23
N GLY A 117 3.51 -5.72 6.56
CA GLY A 117 4.64 -6.28 5.83
C GLY A 117 4.60 -6.02 4.31
N ASP A 118 5.66 -6.45 3.63
CA ASP A 118 5.72 -6.43 2.17
C ASP A 118 4.76 -7.52 1.68
N SER A 119 3.61 -7.12 1.13
CA SER A 119 2.61 -8.01 0.51
C SER A 119 3.13 -8.71 -0.75
N GLY A 120 4.44 -8.58 -1.02
CA GLY A 120 5.08 -9.01 -2.26
C GLY A 120 4.33 -8.54 -3.49
N GLU A 121 3.57 -7.44 -3.38
CA GLU A 121 2.74 -6.90 -4.45
C GLU A 121 3.66 -6.25 -5.47
N LEU A 122 3.83 -6.94 -6.59
CA LEU A 122 4.71 -6.56 -7.68
C LEU A 122 3.90 -6.42 -8.95
N LEU A 123 4.05 -5.28 -9.61
CA LEU A 123 3.61 -5.05 -10.97
C LEU A 123 4.83 -5.07 -11.88
N PHE A 124 4.81 -5.98 -12.85
CA PHE A 124 5.78 -6.05 -13.93
C PHE A 124 5.16 -5.46 -15.18
N VAL A 125 5.91 -4.58 -15.84
CA VAL A 125 5.50 -3.96 -17.09
C VAL A 125 6.51 -4.30 -18.18
N GLY A 126 6.04 -4.64 -19.36
CA GLY A 126 6.91 -4.99 -20.49
C GLY A 126 6.19 -4.87 -21.82
N LYS A 127 6.93 -4.64 -22.91
CA LYS A 127 6.38 -4.53 -24.27
C LYS A 127 6.54 -5.84 -25.04
N SER A 128 5.53 -6.25 -25.79
CA SER A 128 5.63 -7.38 -26.73
C SER A 128 4.52 -7.37 -27.78
N ASP A 129 4.87 -7.78 -29.00
CA ASP A 129 3.93 -7.97 -30.11
C ASP A 129 3.02 -9.21 -29.96
N ASN A 130 3.39 -10.16 -29.11
CA ASN A 130 2.65 -11.41 -28.95
C ASN A 130 1.63 -11.29 -27.79
N PRO A 131 0.31 -11.28 -28.04
CA PRO A 131 -0.74 -11.12 -27.02
C PRO A 131 -0.97 -12.37 -26.15
N ASP A 132 -0.35 -13.50 -26.48
CA ASP A 132 -0.51 -14.77 -25.77
C ASP A 132 0.64 -15.10 -24.82
N LEU A 133 1.62 -14.22 -24.64
CA LEU A 133 2.69 -14.39 -23.64
C LEU A 133 2.13 -14.45 -22.20
N PHE A 134 2.81 -15.23 -21.36
CA PHE A 134 2.50 -15.46 -19.94
C PHE A 134 1.06 -15.98 -19.68
N PRO A 135 0.60 -17.05 -20.35
CA PRO A 135 -0.73 -17.60 -20.11
C PRO A 135 -0.85 -18.15 -18.68
N VAL A 136 -2.06 -18.09 -18.12
CA VAL A 136 -2.36 -18.67 -16.80
C VAL A 136 -1.98 -20.16 -16.73
N ALA A 137 -2.11 -20.89 -17.84
CA ALA A 137 -1.70 -22.28 -17.95
C ALA A 137 -0.21 -22.49 -17.63
N ASP A 138 0.66 -21.58 -18.08
CA ASP A 138 2.09 -21.66 -17.79
C ASP A 138 2.36 -21.36 -16.33
N ILE A 139 1.77 -20.28 -15.80
CA ILE A 139 1.90 -19.94 -14.37
C ILE A 139 1.47 -21.11 -13.48
N LYS A 140 0.34 -21.74 -13.81
CA LYS A 140 -0.18 -22.93 -13.12
C LYS A 140 0.77 -24.13 -13.23
N LYS A 141 1.36 -24.37 -14.41
CA LYS A 141 2.31 -25.47 -14.62
C LYS A 141 3.58 -25.30 -13.81
N TYR A 142 4.12 -24.07 -13.75
CA TYR A 142 5.46 -23.81 -13.19
C TYR A 142 5.46 -23.41 -11.71
N ASN A 143 4.31 -23.05 -11.13
CA ASN A 143 4.18 -22.73 -9.71
C ASN A 143 3.50 -23.86 -8.90
N GLU A 144 3.16 -24.98 -9.54
CA GLU A 144 2.61 -26.21 -8.95
C GLU A 144 1.59 -25.95 -7.81
N PRO A 145 0.42 -25.35 -8.11
CA PRO A 145 -0.56 -25.01 -7.10
C PRO A 145 -1.09 -26.26 -6.39
N GLU A 146 -1.07 -26.24 -5.06
CA GLU A 146 -1.65 -27.30 -4.23
C GLU A 146 -3.18 -27.28 -4.32
N LYS A 147 -3.75 -26.07 -4.40
CA LYS A 147 -5.19 -25.80 -4.55
C LYS A 147 -5.46 -24.53 -5.35
N ILE A 148 -6.48 -24.57 -6.21
CA ILE A 148 -6.97 -23.41 -6.96
C ILE A 148 -8.19 -22.83 -6.24
N ILE A 149 -8.15 -21.53 -5.96
CA ILE A 149 -9.25 -20.78 -5.35
C ILE A 149 -10.13 -20.17 -6.44
N SER A 150 -9.51 -19.59 -7.47
CA SER A 150 -10.20 -19.01 -8.63
C SER A 150 -9.26 -19.00 -9.83
N GLU A 151 -9.80 -19.26 -11.02
CA GLU A 151 -9.06 -19.28 -12.28
C GLU A 151 -9.95 -18.68 -13.37
N ASP A 152 -9.39 -17.76 -14.15
CA ASP A 152 -9.96 -17.29 -15.41
C ASP A 152 -8.84 -17.10 -16.45
N LYS A 153 -9.18 -16.59 -17.64
CA LYS A 153 -8.22 -16.39 -18.74
C LYS A 153 -7.00 -15.55 -18.31
N ASN A 154 -7.21 -14.59 -17.42
CA ASN A 154 -6.25 -13.56 -17.07
C ASN A 154 -5.73 -13.68 -15.65
N SER A 155 -6.27 -14.57 -14.81
CA SER A 155 -5.93 -14.61 -13.39
C SER A 155 -5.96 -15.99 -12.77
N LEU A 156 -5.11 -16.15 -11.78
CA LEU A 156 -4.99 -17.35 -10.97
C LEU A 156 -4.82 -16.96 -9.50
N LEU A 157 -5.76 -17.39 -8.67
CA LEU A 157 -5.70 -17.31 -7.21
C LEU A 157 -5.53 -18.74 -6.70
N TYR A 158 -4.46 -18.99 -5.95
CA TYR A 158 -4.12 -20.35 -5.55
C TYR A 158 -3.39 -20.41 -4.21
N ILE A 159 -3.31 -21.61 -3.67
CA ILE A 159 -2.52 -21.97 -2.49
C ILE A 159 -1.39 -22.87 -2.97
N ASP A 160 -0.15 -22.55 -2.60
CA ASP A 160 1.01 -23.40 -2.89
C ASP A 160 1.18 -24.53 -1.86
N SER A 161 2.16 -25.41 -2.08
CA SER A 161 2.45 -26.54 -1.20
C SER A 161 2.85 -26.15 0.23
N PHE A 162 3.18 -24.88 0.47
CA PHE A 162 3.52 -24.33 1.79
C PHE A 162 2.33 -23.62 2.47
N GLY A 163 1.14 -23.71 1.88
CA GLY A 163 -0.08 -23.07 2.36
C GLY A 163 -0.12 -21.57 2.09
N ARG A 164 0.76 -21.03 1.24
CA ARG A 164 0.81 -19.58 0.94
C ARG A 164 -0.22 -19.25 -0.13
N LYS A 165 -1.02 -18.22 0.12
CA LYS A 165 -2.03 -17.71 -0.81
C LYS A 165 -1.35 -16.75 -1.77
N LYS A 166 -1.49 -17.02 -3.07
CA LYS A 166 -0.82 -16.28 -4.15
C LYS A 166 -1.83 -15.80 -5.18
N LEU A 167 -1.50 -14.67 -5.79
CA LEU A 167 -2.22 -14.08 -6.90
C LEU A 167 -1.29 -13.92 -8.10
N TYR A 168 -1.79 -14.29 -9.27
CA TYR A 168 -1.31 -13.84 -10.56
C TYR A 168 -2.47 -13.21 -11.32
N PHE A 169 -2.23 -12.04 -11.93
CA PHE A 169 -3.15 -11.37 -12.82
C PHE A 169 -2.37 -10.79 -14.00
N ARG A 170 -2.88 -10.97 -15.22
CA ARG A 170 -2.32 -10.38 -16.44
C ARG A 170 -3.32 -9.52 -17.17
N GLN A 171 -2.84 -8.42 -17.72
CA GLN A 171 -3.57 -7.60 -18.68
C GLN A 171 -2.63 -7.25 -19.83
N TYR A 172 -3.16 -7.33 -21.06
CA TYR A 172 -2.46 -6.90 -22.26
C TYR A 172 -3.20 -5.71 -22.85
N ASP A 173 -2.47 -4.62 -23.12
CA ASP A 173 -2.95 -3.49 -23.90
C ASP A 173 -2.47 -3.64 -25.35
N PRO A 174 -3.38 -3.92 -26.31
CA PRO A 174 -3.01 -4.06 -27.72
C PRO A 174 -2.51 -2.75 -28.35
N ALA A 175 -2.91 -1.59 -27.84
CA ALA A 175 -2.54 -0.31 -28.43
C ALA A 175 -1.06 0.04 -28.15
N GLY A 176 -0.65 -0.08 -26.88
CA GLY A 176 0.75 0.08 -26.47
C GLY A 176 1.61 -1.17 -26.66
N LYS A 177 1.01 -2.31 -27.01
CA LYS A 177 1.65 -3.63 -27.02
C LYS A 177 2.29 -3.94 -25.66
N THR A 178 1.58 -3.61 -24.59
CA THR A 178 2.13 -3.61 -23.23
C THR A 178 1.45 -4.66 -22.36
N TYR A 179 2.27 -5.45 -21.67
CA TYR A 179 1.86 -6.35 -20.61
C TYR A 179 1.96 -5.70 -19.24
N TYR A 180 0.95 -6.00 -18.43
CA TYR A 180 0.90 -5.70 -17.01
C TYR A 180 0.70 -7.03 -16.29
N LEU A 181 1.73 -7.50 -15.59
CA LEU A 181 1.69 -8.74 -14.81
C LEU A 181 1.73 -8.37 -13.33
N TYR A 182 0.63 -8.63 -12.65
CA TYR A 182 0.49 -8.38 -11.23
C TYR A 182 0.64 -9.67 -10.45
N THR A 183 1.56 -9.68 -9.49
CA THR A 183 1.79 -10.81 -8.61
C THR A 183 1.71 -10.36 -7.16
N ALA A 184 1.19 -11.21 -6.29
CA ALA A 184 1.19 -10.95 -4.86
C ALA A 184 1.30 -12.26 -4.06
N GLU A 185 1.94 -12.17 -2.89
CA GLU A 185 1.96 -13.22 -1.87
C GLU A 185 1.33 -12.66 -0.60
N ILE A 186 0.23 -13.26 -0.16
CA ILE A 186 -0.50 -12.74 0.99
C ILE A 186 0.30 -13.02 2.27
N PRO A 187 0.56 -12.00 3.11
CA PRO A 187 1.19 -12.20 4.41
C PRO A 187 0.44 -13.23 5.25
N LYS A 188 1.17 -14.01 6.05
CA LYS A 188 0.55 -14.93 7.00
C LYS A 188 -0.06 -14.14 8.16
N TYR A 189 -1.38 -13.96 8.12
CA TYR A 189 -2.15 -13.47 9.26
C TYR A 189 -2.57 -14.61 10.18
N ASN A 190 -2.64 -14.37 11.49
CA ASN A 190 -3.20 -15.34 12.44
C ASN A 190 -4.69 -15.65 12.19
N ASP A 191 -5.39 -14.77 11.47
CA ASP A 191 -6.79 -14.94 11.10
C ASP A 191 -6.89 -15.29 9.61
N GLU A 192 -7.31 -16.53 9.32
CA GLU A 192 -7.47 -17.02 7.95
C GLU A 192 -8.47 -16.18 7.14
N LYS A 193 -9.54 -15.67 7.76
CA LYS A 193 -10.52 -14.84 7.05
C LYS A 193 -9.90 -13.56 6.53
N LEU A 194 -8.99 -12.96 7.30
CA LEU A 194 -8.25 -11.77 6.87
C LEU A 194 -7.26 -12.08 5.74
N GLN A 195 -6.67 -13.27 5.70
CA GLN A 195 -5.85 -13.68 4.55
C GLN A 195 -6.69 -13.72 3.26
N TYR A 196 -7.90 -14.29 3.32
CA TYR A 196 -8.80 -14.30 2.15
C TYR A 196 -9.33 -12.91 1.78
N ALA A 197 -9.69 -12.08 2.76
CA ALA A 197 -10.10 -10.70 2.51
C ALA A 197 -8.99 -9.90 1.83
N SER A 198 -7.74 -10.08 2.28
CA SER A 198 -6.55 -9.48 1.66
C SER A 198 -6.36 -9.97 0.22
N LEU A 199 -6.47 -11.29 -0.01
CA LEU A 199 -6.36 -11.88 -1.35
C LEU A 199 -7.37 -11.28 -2.33
N PHE A 200 -8.64 -11.20 -1.93
CA PHE A 200 -9.69 -10.67 -2.81
C PHE A 200 -9.60 -9.15 -2.98
N SER A 201 -9.20 -8.41 -1.94
CA SER A 201 -8.90 -6.99 -2.06
C SER A 201 -7.77 -6.72 -3.05
N ILE A 202 -6.66 -7.46 -2.95
CA ILE A 202 -5.50 -7.34 -3.85
C ILE A 202 -5.89 -7.76 -5.28
N TYR A 203 -6.68 -8.81 -5.45
CA TYR A 203 -7.21 -9.19 -6.76
C TYR A 203 -8.08 -8.08 -7.38
N LYS A 204 -8.92 -7.42 -6.58
CA LYS A 204 -9.73 -6.29 -7.02
C LYS A 204 -8.88 -5.07 -7.36
N LYS A 205 -7.83 -4.80 -6.58
CA LYS A 205 -6.81 -3.79 -6.86
C LYS A 205 -6.15 -4.06 -8.21
N ALA A 206 -5.71 -5.29 -8.49
CA ALA A 206 -5.11 -5.68 -9.77
C ALA A 206 -6.03 -5.37 -10.97
N LYS A 207 -7.34 -5.61 -10.84
CA LYS A 207 -8.34 -5.26 -11.86
C LYS A 207 -8.47 -3.76 -12.10
N ASN A 208 -8.20 -2.94 -11.08
CA ASN A 208 -8.36 -1.49 -11.15
C ASN A 208 -7.15 -0.75 -11.72
N ILE A 209 -5.97 -1.39 -11.80
CA ILE A 209 -4.70 -0.75 -12.18
C ILE A 209 -4.78 0.05 -13.48
N LEU A 210 -5.63 -0.33 -14.45
CA LEU A 210 -5.79 0.36 -15.73
C LEU A 210 -7.19 0.96 -15.94
N SER A 211 -7.96 1.18 -14.87
CA SER A 211 -9.35 1.67 -14.95
C SER A 211 -9.45 3.20 -14.93
N PHE A 212 -8.85 3.89 -15.92
CA PHE A 212 -8.73 5.36 -15.91
C PHE A 212 -10.05 6.13 -15.87
N ASP A 213 -11.10 5.59 -16.48
CA ASP A 213 -12.44 6.20 -16.49
C ASP A 213 -13.08 6.29 -15.09
N LYS A 214 -12.44 5.73 -14.08
CA LYS A 214 -12.90 5.70 -12.68
C LYS A 214 -12.07 6.58 -11.76
N GLU A 215 -11.21 7.45 -12.30
CA GLU A 215 -10.40 8.39 -11.51
C GLU A 215 -11.30 9.27 -10.64
N ILE A 216 -10.90 9.42 -9.38
CA ILE A 216 -11.64 10.28 -8.47
C ILE A 216 -11.39 11.76 -8.78
N GLN A 217 -12.47 12.52 -8.87
CA GLN A 217 -12.39 13.98 -8.83
C GLN A 217 -12.02 14.41 -7.41
N ALA A 218 -11.01 15.27 -7.27
CA ALA A 218 -10.33 15.58 -6.01
C ALA A 218 -11.15 16.36 -4.96
N GLU A 219 -12.48 16.45 -5.08
CA GLU A 219 -13.30 17.36 -4.28
C GLU A 219 -14.06 16.65 -3.15
N ASN A 220 -13.86 17.13 -1.92
CA ASN A 220 -14.58 16.76 -0.69
C ASN A 220 -14.47 15.29 -0.25
N LEU A 221 -13.27 14.70 -0.33
CA LEU A 221 -12.99 13.40 0.28
C LEU A 221 -12.92 13.52 1.81
N THR A 222 -13.53 12.56 2.50
CA THR A 222 -13.47 12.41 3.97
C THR A 222 -13.27 10.94 4.31
N TRP A 223 -12.74 10.63 5.49
CA TRP A 223 -12.57 9.25 5.94
C TRP A 223 -13.87 8.43 5.85
N GLU A 224 -15.01 9.02 6.20
CA GLU A 224 -16.29 8.31 6.18
C GLU A 224 -16.72 7.86 4.78
N LYS A 225 -16.32 8.61 3.74
CA LYS A 225 -16.57 8.25 2.34
C LYS A 225 -15.64 7.14 1.85
N ILE A 226 -14.37 7.17 2.27
CA ILE A 226 -13.37 6.19 1.81
C ILE A 226 -13.42 4.89 2.60
N LYS A 227 -13.72 4.93 3.90
CA LYS A 227 -13.70 3.79 4.83
C LYS A 227 -14.47 2.56 4.33
N PRO A 228 -15.68 2.67 3.74
CA PRO A 228 -16.41 1.51 3.22
C PRO A 228 -15.69 0.80 2.06
N GLY A 229 -14.83 1.53 1.33
CA GLY A 229 -14.03 1.01 0.23
C GLY A 229 -12.73 0.32 0.64
N VAL A 230 -12.30 0.50 1.90
CA VAL A 230 -11.03 -0.04 2.41
C VAL A 230 -11.18 -1.52 2.77
N SER A 231 -10.14 -2.32 2.52
CA SER A 231 -10.16 -3.74 2.86
C SER A 231 -10.23 -3.96 4.38
N GLU A 232 -10.73 -5.12 4.81
CA GLU A 232 -10.83 -5.41 6.24
C GLU A 232 -9.46 -5.45 6.93
N ALA A 233 -8.45 -6.00 6.25
CA ALA A 233 -7.08 -6.06 6.75
C ALA A 233 -6.50 -4.65 6.97
N GLU A 234 -6.63 -3.76 5.99
CA GLU A 234 -6.17 -2.39 6.13
C GLU A 234 -6.95 -1.63 7.23
N LEU A 235 -8.28 -1.77 7.28
CA LEU A 235 -9.11 -1.17 8.33
C LEU A 235 -8.69 -1.61 9.74
N ARG A 236 -8.30 -2.87 9.91
CA ARG A 236 -7.76 -3.38 11.17
C ARG A 236 -6.47 -2.64 11.53
N ASN A 237 -5.57 -2.44 10.57
CA ASN A 237 -4.28 -1.82 10.80
C ASN A 237 -4.39 -0.33 11.10
N TYR A 238 -5.26 0.39 10.38
CA TYR A 238 -5.63 1.77 10.73
C TYR A 238 -6.14 1.84 12.18
N LYS A 239 -7.06 0.95 12.58
CA LYS A 239 -7.59 0.96 13.96
C LYS A 239 -6.50 0.71 15.00
N LEU A 240 -5.62 -0.27 14.77
CA LEU A 240 -4.53 -0.56 15.69
C LEU A 240 -3.60 0.65 15.86
N TYR A 241 -3.19 1.25 14.74
CA TYR A 241 -2.32 2.43 14.72
C TYR A 241 -2.94 3.60 15.49
N TYR A 242 -4.15 4.03 15.13
CA TYR A 242 -4.78 5.20 15.75
C TYR A 242 -5.20 4.94 17.20
N THR A 243 -5.47 3.68 17.59
CA THR A 243 -5.64 3.30 19.00
C THR A 243 -4.33 3.44 19.79
N SER A 244 -3.19 3.08 19.18
CA SER A 244 -1.87 3.32 19.80
C SER A 244 -1.61 4.81 19.95
N LEU A 245 -1.86 5.58 18.89
CA LEU A 245 -1.70 7.04 18.91
C LEU A 245 -2.57 7.68 20.00
N GLU A 246 -3.83 7.27 20.14
CA GLU A 246 -4.70 7.76 21.23
C GLU A 246 -4.10 7.49 22.62
N LYS A 247 -3.49 6.31 22.84
CA LYS A 247 -2.82 5.99 24.12
C LYS A 247 -1.59 6.88 24.34
N GLU A 248 -0.80 7.08 23.30
CA GLU A 248 0.37 7.97 23.33
C GLU A 248 -0.05 9.41 23.62
N LEU A 249 -1.15 9.88 23.02
CA LEU A 249 -1.74 11.19 23.32
C LEU A 249 -2.21 11.30 24.77
N LYS A 250 -2.90 10.29 25.30
CA LYS A 250 -3.31 10.27 26.72
C LYS A 250 -2.11 10.32 27.67
N TYR A 251 -0.99 9.69 27.30
CA TYR A 251 0.25 9.78 28.06
C TYR A 251 0.89 11.16 27.94
N PHE A 252 0.96 11.69 26.72
CA PHE A 252 1.45 13.03 26.43
C PHE A 252 0.67 14.10 27.21
N LEU A 253 -0.66 14.00 27.31
CA LEU A 253 -1.50 14.88 28.14
C LEU A 253 -1.19 14.87 29.65
N LYS A 254 -0.31 13.99 30.12
CA LYS A 254 0.20 14.01 31.50
C LYS A 254 1.50 14.80 31.63
N ASN A 255 2.28 14.92 30.56
CA ASN A 255 3.57 15.62 30.53
C ASN A 255 3.41 16.94 29.73
N ASN A 256 4.06 18.02 30.12
CA ASN A 256 3.82 19.35 29.52
C ASN A 256 4.75 19.67 28.32
N ASP A 257 5.39 18.67 27.73
CA ASP A 257 6.42 18.87 26.69
C ASP A 257 5.87 18.65 25.28
N SER A 258 6.60 19.06 24.24
CA SER A 258 6.34 18.66 22.84
C SER A 258 7.11 17.39 22.49
N VAL A 259 6.53 16.50 21.67
CA VAL A 259 7.12 15.20 21.35
C VAL A 259 6.97 14.91 19.86
N TYR A 260 8.10 14.64 19.21
CA TYR A 260 8.14 14.04 17.88
C TYR A 260 7.90 12.53 18.01
N ILE A 261 6.89 12.02 17.31
CA ILE A 261 6.55 10.59 17.29
C ILE A 261 6.88 10.05 15.90
N LYS A 262 8.04 9.38 15.80
CA LYS A 262 8.42 8.69 14.57
C LYS A 262 7.77 7.31 14.52
N LYS A 263 7.11 6.99 13.40
CA LYS A 263 6.62 5.65 13.06
C LYS A 263 7.25 5.23 11.73
N ASP A 264 7.40 3.93 11.51
CA ASP A 264 8.22 3.40 10.40
C ASP A 264 7.81 3.92 9.00
N ASN A 265 6.54 4.30 8.81
CA ASN A 265 6.03 4.82 7.55
C ASN A 265 5.37 6.22 7.68
N PHE A 266 5.37 6.80 8.88
CA PHE A 266 4.74 8.09 9.12
C PHE A 266 5.56 8.96 10.04
N ASP A 267 5.85 10.16 9.55
CA ASP A 267 6.35 11.24 10.37
C ASP A 267 5.17 12.02 10.93
N LEU A 268 4.96 11.90 12.25
CA LEU A 268 3.94 12.64 12.99
C LEU A 268 4.60 13.47 14.08
N TYR A 269 4.22 14.74 14.17
CA TYR A 269 4.62 15.59 15.29
C TYR A 269 3.41 16.05 16.08
N LEU A 270 3.54 15.96 17.39
CA LEU A 270 2.56 16.45 18.33
C LEU A 270 3.08 17.68 19.04
N TYR A 271 2.42 18.80 18.80
CA TYR A 271 2.74 20.08 19.40
C TYR A 271 1.62 20.50 20.37
N ARG A 272 1.98 20.99 21.57
CA ARG A 272 1.05 21.56 22.54
C ARG A 272 1.20 23.07 22.56
N ASP A 273 0.08 23.78 22.58
CA ASP A 273 0.11 25.22 22.85
C ASP A 273 0.41 25.48 24.35
N ASN A 274 1.53 26.15 24.63
CA ASN A 274 2.08 26.32 25.97
C ASN A 274 1.39 27.42 26.78
N THR A 275 0.54 28.25 26.16
CA THR A 275 -0.14 29.36 26.85
C THR A 275 -1.46 28.93 27.50
N HIS A 276 -1.39 28.17 28.60
CA HIS A 276 -2.57 27.73 29.37
C HIS A 276 -3.44 28.85 29.95
N SER A 277 -2.90 30.05 30.06
CA SER A 277 -3.58 31.22 30.64
C SER A 277 -4.25 32.12 29.60
N GLN A 278 -4.08 31.85 28.31
CA GLN A 278 -4.78 32.55 27.24
C GLN A 278 -5.70 31.56 26.54
N SER A 279 -6.95 31.97 26.38
CA SER A 279 -7.98 31.25 25.64
C SER A 279 -7.46 30.76 24.28
N ALA A 280 -7.28 29.44 24.15
CA ALA A 280 -7.54 28.66 22.94
C ALA A 280 -7.20 29.37 21.61
N LEU A 281 -5.94 29.79 21.40
CA LEU A 281 -5.54 30.30 20.09
C LEU A 281 -5.49 29.13 19.12
N ASP A 282 -6.54 29.01 18.31
CA ASP A 282 -6.58 28.03 17.24
C ASP A 282 -5.69 28.50 16.08
N GLN A 283 -4.47 27.98 16.05
CA GLN A 283 -3.49 28.33 15.05
C GLN A 283 -3.89 27.85 13.66
N THR A 284 -4.65 26.75 13.56
CA THR A 284 -5.21 26.31 12.26
C THR A 284 -6.25 27.30 11.74
N ALA A 285 -7.10 27.82 12.62
CA ALA A 285 -8.06 28.86 12.28
C ALA A 285 -7.35 30.17 11.92
N LEU A 286 -6.32 30.55 12.68
CA LEU A 286 -5.52 31.76 12.42
C LEU A 286 -4.88 31.71 11.04
N ILE A 287 -4.16 30.64 10.71
CA ILE A 287 -3.49 30.45 9.41
C ILE A 287 -4.51 30.44 8.27
N ALA A 288 -5.62 29.71 8.43
CA ALA A 288 -6.63 29.62 7.37
C ALA A 288 -7.46 30.89 7.17
N ASN A 289 -7.63 31.73 8.19
CA ASN A 289 -8.38 32.98 8.07
C ASN A 289 -7.51 34.14 7.55
N SER A 290 -6.19 34.06 7.71
CA SER A 290 -5.26 35.11 7.29
C SER A 290 -4.69 34.91 5.89
N ASN A 291 -4.96 33.77 5.23
CA ASN A 291 -4.29 33.35 4.00
C ASN A 291 -2.77 33.48 4.13
N PHE A 292 -2.22 32.95 5.22
CA PHE A 292 -0.81 33.13 5.56
C PHE A 292 0.12 32.68 4.44
N SER A 293 1.06 33.55 4.08
CA SER A 293 2.22 33.28 3.22
C SER A 293 3.40 34.03 3.81
N GLY A 294 4.51 33.33 4.07
CA GLY A 294 5.69 33.89 4.71
C GLY A 294 6.80 32.85 4.86
N THR A 295 7.89 33.20 5.55
CA THR A 295 8.98 32.25 5.83
C THR A 295 8.65 31.36 7.03
N PHE A 296 9.40 30.27 7.23
CA PHE A 296 9.23 29.38 8.39
C PHE A 296 9.32 30.10 9.73
N ASP A 297 10.18 31.12 9.84
CA ASP A 297 10.31 31.94 11.06
C ASP A 297 9.03 32.72 11.41
N GLY A 298 8.23 33.01 10.39
CA GLY A 298 6.96 33.70 10.52
C GLY A 298 5.80 32.77 10.88
N ILE A 299 6.03 31.47 10.98
CA ILE A 299 4.97 30.51 11.30
C ILE A 299 4.44 30.78 12.72
N PRO A 300 3.12 30.92 12.92
CA PRO A 300 2.53 31.23 14.23
C PRO A 300 2.77 30.19 15.34
N PHE A 301 3.25 29.00 14.98
CA PHE A 301 3.66 27.98 15.95
C PHE A 301 4.97 28.40 16.62
N GLU A 302 5.00 28.55 17.96
CA GLU A 302 6.24 28.69 18.74
C GLU A 302 7.07 27.38 18.73
N ASN A 303 7.37 26.88 17.53
CA ASN A 303 8.29 25.79 17.32
C ASN A 303 9.69 26.41 17.30
N ARG A 304 10.24 26.69 18.48
CA ARG A 304 11.52 27.39 18.66
C ARG A 304 12.67 26.60 18.02
N LEU A 305 12.84 26.73 16.70
CA LEU A 305 13.98 26.53 15.78
C LEU A 305 15.09 25.51 16.10
N ARG A 306 14.91 24.60 17.07
CA ARG A 306 15.92 23.63 17.53
C ARG A 306 15.37 22.23 17.81
N SER A 307 14.05 22.01 17.71
CA SER A 307 13.44 20.67 17.95
C SER A 307 12.05 20.49 17.32
N GLY A 308 11.79 21.12 16.16
CA GLY A 308 10.47 21.11 15.49
C GLY A 308 10.30 20.06 14.41
N TYR A 309 9.06 19.81 13.96
CA TYR A 309 8.77 18.84 12.89
C TYR A 309 9.54 19.13 11.58
N PHE A 310 9.69 20.40 11.26
CA PHE A 310 10.36 20.88 10.04
C PHE A 310 11.87 21.00 10.21
N MET A 311 12.41 20.74 11.41
CA MET A 311 13.84 20.76 11.67
C MET A 311 14.55 19.76 10.77
N ASP A 312 15.70 20.17 10.23
CA ASP A 312 16.53 19.43 9.27
C ASP A 312 15.84 19.10 7.93
N LYS A 313 14.57 19.51 7.75
CA LYS A 313 13.80 19.35 6.50
C LYS A 313 13.70 20.65 5.71
N TYR A 314 13.66 21.78 6.40
CA TYR A 314 13.53 23.11 5.84
C TYR A 314 14.34 24.14 6.64
N SER A 315 14.82 25.16 5.94
CA SER A 315 15.56 26.29 6.48
C SER A 315 14.62 27.41 6.95
N THR A 316 15.16 28.36 7.71
CA THR A 316 14.43 29.50 8.28
C THR A 316 13.81 30.42 7.22
N ASP A 317 14.49 30.54 6.09
CA ASP A 317 14.16 31.38 4.93
C ASP A 317 13.26 30.68 3.90
N ASP A 318 13.02 29.37 4.04
CA ASP A 318 12.12 28.63 3.15
C ASP A 318 10.68 29.16 3.24
N GLU A 319 9.96 29.12 2.11
CA GLU A 319 8.61 29.68 2.01
C GLU A 319 7.57 28.68 2.53
N PHE A 320 6.74 29.12 3.48
CA PHE A 320 5.58 28.40 4.01
C PHE A 320 4.29 29.12 3.61
N THR A 321 3.34 28.37 3.01
CA THR A 321 2.10 28.96 2.49
C THR A 321 0.88 28.11 2.83
N PHE A 322 -0.22 28.77 3.21
CA PHE A 322 -1.53 28.17 3.33
C PHE A 322 -2.08 27.83 1.94
N VAL A 323 -2.45 26.56 1.73
CA VAL A 323 -3.03 26.10 0.46
C VAL A 323 -4.55 26.14 0.53
N ARG A 324 -5.15 25.43 1.49
CA ARG A 324 -6.61 25.40 1.69
C ARG A 324 -7.02 24.84 3.05
N ARG A 325 -8.26 25.12 3.45
CA ARG A 325 -8.89 24.50 4.61
C ARG A 325 -9.48 23.14 4.21
N LEU A 326 -9.14 22.08 4.95
CA LEU A 326 -9.69 20.73 4.76
C LEU A 326 -10.96 20.52 5.59
N SER A 327 -10.97 21.04 6.82
CA SER A 327 -12.11 21.01 7.73
C SER A 327 -12.05 22.17 8.72
N SER A 328 -12.96 22.23 9.69
CA SER A 328 -12.87 23.19 10.80
C SER A 328 -11.61 23.00 11.66
N ASN A 329 -10.98 21.82 11.60
CA ASN A 329 -9.87 21.46 12.47
C ASN A 329 -8.56 21.27 11.68
N SER A 330 -8.61 21.14 10.36
CA SER A 330 -7.44 20.78 9.57
C SER A 330 -7.23 21.71 8.38
N ILE A 331 -5.96 22.04 8.14
CA ILE A 331 -5.51 22.85 7.02
C ILE A 331 -4.45 22.10 6.23
N LEU A 332 -4.38 22.38 4.93
CA LEU A 332 -3.30 21.98 4.05
C LEU A 332 -2.37 23.18 3.85
N VAL A 333 -1.07 22.93 4.03
CA VAL A 333 -0.01 23.92 3.85
C VAL A 333 1.08 23.33 2.96
N SER A 334 1.83 24.20 2.31
CA SER A 334 3.02 23.83 1.53
C SER A 334 4.25 24.51 2.11
N ALA A 335 5.39 23.84 1.96
CA ALA A 335 6.70 24.43 2.22
C ALA A 335 7.61 24.21 1.04
N LYS A 336 8.36 25.23 0.66
CA LYS A 336 9.30 25.19 -0.46
C LYS A 336 10.72 25.38 0.06
N ASP A 337 11.56 24.37 -0.20
CA ASP A 337 13.00 24.40 0.04
C ASP A 337 13.68 25.25 -1.05
N ASP A 338 14.29 26.37 -0.67
CA ASP A 338 15.03 27.27 -1.56
C ASP A 338 16.56 27.13 -1.37
N SER A 339 17.05 25.89 -1.25
CA SER A 339 18.48 25.61 -1.07
C SER A 339 19.40 26.00 -2.25
N GLY A 340 18.90 26.69 -3.29
CA GLY A 340 19.69 27.31 -4.37
C GLY A 340 20.48 26.37 -5.31
N TYR A 341 20.66 25.10 -4.92
CA TYR A 341 21.47 24.10 -5.61
C TYR A 341 20.69 22.81 -5.94
N VAL A 342 19.46 22.67 -5.44
CA VAL A 342 18.59 21.49 -5.62
C VAL A 342 17.34 21.89 -6.40
N LYS A 343 16.80 20.96 -7.19
CA LYS A 343 15.52 21.12 -7.89
C LYS A 343 14.44 21.43 -6.86
N ASP A 344 13.66 22.50 -7.06
CA ASP A 344 12.56 22.96 -6.19
C ASP A 344 11.71 21.77 -5.68
N THR A 345 11.85 21.41 -4.40
CA THR A 345 11.09 20.34 -3.74
C THR A 345 10.06 20.95 -2.80
N THR A 346 8.93 21.38 -3.35
CA THR A 346 7.78 21.75 -2.53
C THR A 346 7.20 20.52 -1.82
N GLY A 347 7.24 20.51 -0.49
CA GLY A 347 6.55 19.53 0.35
C GLY A 347 5.18 20.02 0.79
N TYR A 348 4.27 19.09 1.05
CA TYR A 348 2.91 19.37 1.50
C TYR A 348 2.65 18.72 2.86
N PHE A 349 1.91 19.41 3.71
CA PHE A 349 1.63 18.98 5.08
C PHE A 349 0.20 19.27 5.47
N ILE A 350 -0.36 18.36 6.25
CA ILE A 350 -1.58 18.65 6.99
C ILE A 350 -1.24 19.04 8.43
N ILE A 351 -1.97 20.02 8.92
CA ILE A 351 -1.94 20.42 10.33
C ILE A 351 -3.36 20.27 10.86
N SER A 352 -3.56 19.32 11.78
CA SER A 352 -4.85 19.02 12.39
C SER A 352 -4.87 19.38 13.86
N SER A 353 -5.88 20.17 14.25
CA SER A 353 -6.11 20.71 15.57
C SER A 353 -7.00 19.79 16.41
N ILE A 354 -6.54 19.50 17.63
CA ILE A 354 -7.23 18.70 18.65
C ILE A 354 -7.42 19.58 19.89
N LYS A 355 -8.68 19.87 20.21
CA LYS A 355 -9.04 20.66 21.38
C LYS A 355 -9.42 19.76 22.55
N THR A 356 -8.82 19.99 23.71
CA THR A 356 -9.11 19.26 24.96
C THR A 356 -9.27 20.24 26.13
N PRO A 357 -9.80 19.79 27.30
CA PRO A 357 -9.80 20.60 28.51
C PRO A 357 -8.40 20.98 29.01
N LYS A 358 -7.36 20.24 28.62
CA LYS A 358 -5.95 20.44 29.03
C LYS A 358 -5.16 21.31 28.04
N GLY A 359 -5.81 21.86 27.03
CA GLY A 359 -5.18 22.68 26.00
C GLY A 359 -5.47 22.20 24.58
N GLN A 360 -4.82 22.85 23.63
CA GLN A 360 -4.94 22.59 22.20
C GLN A 360 -3.65 21.97 21.67
N PHE A 361 -3.81 20.95 20.83
CA PHE A 361 -2.74 20.14 20.29
C PHE A 361 -2.82 20.11 18.78
N TYR A 362 -1.67 19.96 18.13
CA TYR A 362 -1.59 19.93 16.68
C TYR A 362 -0.85 18.67 16.25
N LEU A 363 -1.49 17.92 15.36
CA LEU A 363 -0.90 16.82 14.62
C LEU A 363 -0.40 17.35 13.28
N ILE A 364 0.90 17.27 13.06
CA ILE A 364 1.55 17.68 11.81
C ILE A 364 2.07 16.43 11.09
N SER A 365 1.68 16.24 9.83
CA SER A 365 2.16 15.13 9.01
C SER A 365 2.29 15.49 7.53
N GLY A 366 3.25 14.89 6.84
CA GLY A 366 3.39 15.00 5.38
C GLY A 366 2.17 14.46 4.63
N THR A 367 1.89 15.03 3.45
CA THR A 367 0.80 14.62 2.57
C THR A 367 1.11 14.92 1.09
N ASN A 368 0.13 14.70 0.20
CA ASN A 368 0.17 15.09 -1.21
C ASN A 368 -0.35 16.52 -1.43
N LYS A 369 -0.16 17.07 -2.63
CA LYS A 369 -0.56 18.45 -2.98
C LYS A 369 -2.07 18.70 -2.87
N GLU A 370 -2.88 17.65 -2.97
CA GLU A 370 -4.32 17.71 -2.78
C GLU A 370 -4.72 17.61 -1.30
N GLY A 371 -3.85 17.15 -0.40
CA GLY A 371 -4.21 16.88 1.00
C GLY A 371 -5.34 15.86 1.13
N ASN A 372 -5.42 14.92 0.19
CA ASN A 372 -6.49 13.92 0.13
C ASN A 372 -5.97 12.49 0.22
N ASN A 373 -4.67 12.29 0.50
CA ASN A 373 -4.15 10.97 0.79
C ASN A 373 -4.71 10.42 2.10
N MET A 374 -4.50 9.12 2.31
CA MET A 374 -5.06 8.41 3.46
C MET A 374 -4.66 9.01 4.81
N THR A 375 -3.41 9.44 4.97
CA THR A 375 -2.90 10.08 6.19
C THR A 375 -3.65 11.36 6.49
N ALA A 376 -3.86 12.22 5.48
CA ALA A 376 -4.59 13.47 5.62
C ALA A 376 -6.03 13.24 6.08
N LEU A 377 -6.74 12.33 5.42
CA LEU A 377 -8.13 12.01 5.72
C LEU A 377 -8.29 11.40 7.11
N MET A 378 -7.36 10.54 7.52
CA MET A 378 -7.40 9.89 8.82
C MET A 378 -7.02 10.83 9.97
N ASN A 379 -6.01 11.68 9.80
CA ASN A 379 -5.64 12.67 10.83
C ASN A 379 -6.75 13.70 11.03
N ASP A 380 -7.41 14.15 9.97
CA ASP A 380 -8.59 15.01 10.08
C ASP A 380 -9.72 14.31 10.86
N TYR A 381 -10.07 13.10 10.44
CA TYR A 381 -11.11 12.31 11.11
C TYR A 381 -10.79 12.05 12.58
N PHE A 382 -9.56 11.61 12.86
CA PHE A 382 -9.08 11.31 14.20
C PHE A 382 -9.14 12.56 15.07
N SER A 383 -8.64 13.70 14.59
CA SER A 383 -8.63 14.95 15.35
C SER A 383 -10.02 15.46 15.69
N LYS A 384 -10.98 15.26 14.78
CA LYS A 384 -12.39 15.62 14.98
C LYS A 384 -13.12 14.72 15.99
N HIS A 385 -12.78 13.43 16.03
CA HIS A 385 -13.54 12.42 16.80
C HIS A 385 -12.83 11.94 18.06
N LEU A 386 -11.59 12.36 18.29
CA LEU A 386 -10.84 12.03 19.49
C LEU A 386 -11.53 12.60 20.74
N LYS A 387 -11.86 11.70 21.67
CA LYS A 387 -12.48 12.05 22.97
C LYS A 387 -11.49 11.71 24.08
N ILE A 388 -10.78 12.71 24.59
CA ILE A 388 -9.76 12.56 25.64
C ILE A 388 -9.88 13.61 26.73
#